data_AF-A0A3C1S3Z8-F1
#
_entry.id   AF-A0A3C1S3Z8-F1
#
_cell.length_a   1.000
_cell.length_b   1.000
_cell.length_c   1.000
_cell.angle_alpha   90.00
_cell.angle_beta   90.00
_cell.angle_gamma   90.00
#
_symmetry.space_group_name_H-M   'P 1'
#
loop_
_entity.id
_entity.type
_entity.pdbx_description
1 polymer ?
#
loop_
_entity_poly.entity_id
_entity_poly.type
_entity_poly.pdbx_seq_one_letter_code
_entity_poly.pdbx_strand_id
1 'polypeptide(L)'
;MLASHKKTMTLVVCSVSMFLSSLAYAITHTYDSLNRLTNVRYENGQVIEYKYDSGGNISTIRSMLPTNSAIPSPTSLNAELNADNTILLSWGSVSTANLFMGSGNKRRCL
;
A
#
# COMPACT_ATOMS: atom_id res chain seq x y z
N MET A 1 36.09 31.01 26.80
CA MET A 1 34.69 30.55 27.00
C MET A 1 33.77 30.75 25.78
N LEU A 2 33.98 31.77 24.93
CA LEU A 2 33.14 32.04 23.73
C LEU A 2 33.15 30.94 22.63
N ALA A 3 34.25 30.21 22.46
CA ALA A 3 34.37 29.16 21.42
C ALA A 3 33.62 27.85 21.76
N SER A 4 33.38 27.57 23.05
CA SER A 4 32.67 26.37 23.50
C SER A 4 31.17 26.51 23.29
N HIS A 5 30.61 27.69 23.56
CA HIS A 5 29.18 27.99 23.42
C HIS A 5 28.74 28.04 21.95
N LYS A 6 29.63 28.46 21.04
CA LYS A 6 29.38 28.42 19.58
C LYS A 6 29.33 26.98 19.04
N LYS A 7 30.23 26.10 19.49
CA LYS A 7 30.26 24.69 19.08
C LYS A 7 29.04 23.90 19.59
N THR A 8 28.63 24.13 20.84
CA THR A 8 27.44 23.48 21.41
C THR A 8 26.15 23.99 20.75
N MET A 9 26.05 25.30 20.47
CA MET A 9 24.89 25.87 19.77
C MET A 9 24.76 25.33 18.33
N THR A 10 25.86 25.23 17.56
CA THR A 10 25.81 24.63 16.21
C THR A 10 25.44 23.15 16.24
N LEU A 11 25.96 22.38 17.20
CA LEU A 11 25.68 20.95 17.32
C LEU A 11 24.22 20.67 17.73
N VAL A 12 23.66 21.51 18.61
CA VAL A 12 22.24 21.49 18.99
C VAL A 12 21.34 21.92 17.83
N VAL A 13 21.73 22.94 17.05
CA VAL A 13 20.97 23.35 15.86
C VAL A 13 20.94 22.23 14.80
N CYS A 14 22.07 21.55 14.57
CA CYS A 14 22.12 20.42 13.65
C CYS A 14 21.26 19.24 14.14
N SER A 15 21.33 18.87 15.42
CA SER A 15 20.53 17.75 15.94
C SER A 15 19.03 18.07 15.95
N VAL A 16 18.64 19.30 16.28
CA VAL A 16 17.23 19.77 16.19
C VAL A 16 16.76 19.81 14.74
N SER A 17 17.59 20.27 13.79
CA SER A 17 17.22 20.26 12.36
C SER A 17 17.06 18.85 11.78
N MET A 18 17.89 17.91 12.21
CA MET A 18 17.80 16.50 11.80
C MET A 18 16.54 15.84 12.37
N PHE A 19 16.19 16.15 13.62
CA PHE A 19 14.94 15.68 14.24
C PHE A 19 13.69 16.26 13.58
N LEU A 20 13.70 17.55 13.24
CA LEU A 20 12.57 18.20 12.55
C LEU A 20 12.38 17.64 11.13
N SER A 21 13.46 17.23 10.47
CA SER A 21 13.40 16.66 9.11
C SER A 21 12.67 15.32 9.07
N SER A 22 12.65 14.55 10.17
CA SER A 22 11.91 13.28 10.24
C SER A 22 10.41 13.43 10.49
N LEU A 23 9.91 14.66 10.72
CA LEU A 23 8.48 14.98 10.79
C LEU A 23 7.94 15.53 9.45
N ALA A 24 8.79 15.70 8.45
CA ALA A 24 8.35 16.15 7.13
C ALA A 24 7.56 15.04 6.43
N TYR A 25 6.26 15.29 6.18
CA TYR A 25 5.44 14.41 5.37
C TYR A 25 5.67 14.74 3.89
N ALA A 26 6.45 13.92 3.19
CA ALA A 26 6.71 14.13 1.77
C ALA A 26 5.62 13.47 0.92
N ILE A 27 5.18 14.18 -0.13
CA ILE A 27 4.30 13.66 -1.17
C ILE A 27 4.98 13.91 -2.50
N THR A 28 5.19 12.84 -3.28
CA THR A 28 5.81 12.94 -4.61
C THR A 28 4.74 12.83 -5.68
N HIS A 29 4.71 13.81 -6.58
CA HIS A 29 3.85 13.81 -7.76
C HIS A 29 4.67 13.62 -9.03
N THR A 30 4.24 12.71 -9.90
CA THR A 30 4.85 12.48 -11.21
C THR A 30 3.89 12.86 -12.32
N TYR A 31 4.41 13.48 -13.37
CA TYR A 31 3.64 13.96 -14.52
C TYR A 31 4.11 13.32 -15.82
N ASP A 32 3.21 13.21 -16.80
CA ASP A 32 3.58 12.87 -18.18
C ASP A 32 4.03 14.11 -18.98
N SER A 33 4.42 13.89 -20.25
CA SER A 33 4.85 14.96 -21.17
C SER A 33 3.75 15.98 -21.50
N LEU A 34 2.50 15.66 -21.22
CA LEU A 34 1.33 16.53 -21.37
C LEU A 34 1.00 17.25 -20.05
N ASN A 35 1.88 17.16 -19.05
CA ASN A 35 1.76 17.77 -17.74
C ASN A 35 0.53 17.28 -16.93
N ARG A 36 0.13 16.01 -17.14
CA ARG A 36 -0.97 15.37 -16.40
C ARG A 36 -0.43 14.45 -15.31
N LEU A 37 -1.14 14.35 -14.19
CA LEU A 37 -0.71 13.58 -13.02
C LEU A 37 -0.80 12.07 -13.29
N THR A 38 0.33 11.36 -13.23
CA THR A 38 0.39 9.91 -13.46
C THR A 38 0.63 9.10 -12.19
N ASN A 39 1.28 9.68 -11.19
CA ASN A 39 1.57 9.00 -9.94
C ASN A 39 1.54 9.97 -8.74
N VAL A 40 0.99 9.49 -7.63
CA VAL A 40 1.11 10.12 -6.31
C VAL A 40 1.68 9.09 -5.35
N ARG A 41 2.82 9.41 -4.73
CA ARG A 41 3.42 8.59 -3.68
C ARG A 41 3.44 9.34 -2.37
N TYR A 42 2.81 8.74 -1.37
CA TYR A 42 2.74 9.24 -0.01
C TYR A 42 3.87 8.65 0.84
N GLU A 43 4.29 9.38 1.88
CA GLU A 43 5.33 8.95 2.82
C GLU A 43 4.97 7.65 3.56
N ASN A 44 3.67 7.38 3.74
CA ASN A 44 3.20 6.11 4.32
C ASN A 44 3.39 4.90 3.37
N GLY A 45 4.01 5.09 2.21
CA GLY A 45 4.25 4.05 1.20
C GLY A 45 3.03 3.72 0.33
N GLN A 46 1.90 4.41 0.51
CA GLN A 46 0.77 4.31 -0.40
C GLN A 46 1.11 4.98 -1.74
N VAL A 47 0.72 4.33 -2.83
CA VAL A 47 0.91 4.82 -4.20
C VAL A 47 -0.43 4.81 -4.93
N ILE A 48 -0.74 5.92 -5.60
CA ILE A 48 -1.88 6.03 -6.52
C ILE A 48 -1.35 6.26 -7.93
N GLU A 49 -1.74 5.41 -8.86
CA GLU A 49 -1.41 5.51 -10.29
C GLU A 49 -2.64 5.85 -11.11
N TYR A 50 -2.46 6.76 -12.07
CA TYR A 50 -3.46 7.18 -13.04
C TYR A 50 -3.00 6.82 -14.45
N LYS A 51 -3.91 6.26 -15.24
CA LYS A 51 -3.72 6.06 -16.68
C LYS A 51 -4.78 6.80 -17.46
N TYR A 52 -4.35 7.41 -18.55
CA TYR A 52 -5.22 8.17 -19.44
C TYR A 52 -5.37 7.45 -20.78
N ASP A 53 -6.56 7.56 -21.37
CA ASP A 53 -6.78 7.19 -22.77
C ASP A 53 -6.25 8.29 -23.72
N SER A 54 -6.34 8.04 -25.04
CA SER A 54 -5.94 8.99 -26.08
C SER A 54 -6.77 10.26 -26.11
N GLY A 55 -8.01 10.23 -25.58
CA GLY A 55 -8.89 11.38 -25.44
C GLY A 55 -8.59 12.23 -24.20
N GLY A 56 -7.69 11.77 -23.33
CA GLY A 56 -7.32 12.46 -22.11
C GLY A 56 -8.20 12.16 -20.90
N ASN A 57 -9.10 11.19 -20.99
CA ASN A 57 -9.90 10.76 -19.85
C ASN A 57 -9.13 9.74 -19.02
N ILE A 58 -9.44 9.66 -17.72
CA ILE A 58 -8.86 8.65 -16.85
C ILE A 58 -9.47 7.30 -17.22
N SER A 59 -8.63 6.40 -17.73
CA SER A 59 -9.00 5.04 -18.10
C SER A 59 -8.82 4.06 -16.92
N THR A 60 -7.86 4.32 -16.03
CA THR A 60 -7.60 3.43 -14.89
C THR A 60 -7.05 4.21 -13.69
N ILE A 61 -7.50 3.84 -12.50
CA ILE A 61 -6.92 4.27 -11.22
C ILE A 61 -6.50 3.03 -10.44
N ARG A 62 -5.26 2.99 -9.96
CA ARG A 62 -4.77 1.91 -9.09
C ARG A 62 -4.27 2.51 -7.79
N SER A 63 -4.77 2.01 -6.66
CA SER A 63 -4.26 2.34 -5.33
C SER A 63 -3.55 1.14 -4.76
N MET A 64 -2.31 1.33 -4.34
CA MET A 64 -1.45 0.32 -3.74
C MET A 64 -1.10 0.78 -2.34
N LEU A 65 -1.45 -0.02 -1.34
CA LEU A 65 -0.96 0.18 0.02
C LEU A 65 0.48 -0.35 0.11
N PRO A 66 1.28 0.14 1.09
CA PRO A 66 2.58 -0.44 1.35
C PRO A 66 2.43 -1.94 1.64
N THR A 67 2.97 -2.79 0.78
CA THR A 67 3.01 -4.22 1.02
C THR A 67 4.12 -4.50 2.03
N ASN A 68 3.79 -4.42 3.32
CA ASN A 68 4.71 -4.88 4.35
C ASN A 68 4.77 -6.41 4.24
N SER A 69 5.92 -6.93 3.79
CA SER A 69 6.30 -8.35 3.71
C SER A 69 5.27 -9.28 3.09
N ALA A 70 5.51 -9.67 1.84
CA ALA A 70 5.05 -10.93 1.24
C ALA A 70 3.71 -11.43 1.79
N ILE A 71 2.64 -10.65 1.57
CA ILE A 71 1.31 -11.24 1.62
C ILE A 71 1.18 -11.94 0.27
N PRO A 72 1.36 -13.27 0.21
CA PRO A 72 1.08 -14.03 -0.99
C PRO A 72 -0.35 -13.72 -1.44
N SER A 73 -0.50 -13.16 -2.64
CA SER A 73 -1.80 -13.12 -3.29
C SER A 73 -2.33 -14.56 -3.32
N PRO A 74 -3.56 -14.85 -2.85
CA PRO A 74 -4.10 -16.19 -2.95
C PRO A 74 -4.08 -16.61 -4.43
N THR A 75 -3.31 -17.63 -4.75
CA THR A 75 -3.01 -18.01 -6.15
C THR A 75 -4.06 -18.91 -6.77
N SER A 76 -4.93 -19.54 -5.99
CA SER A 76 -6.03 -20.35 -6.52
C SER A 76 -7.19 -20.50 -5.55
N LEU A 77 -8.41 -20.51 -6.11
CA LEU A 77 -9.60 -21.03 -5.45
C LEU A 77 -9.72 -22.51 -5.83
N ASN A 78 -9.74 -23.38 -4.83
CA ASN A 78 -9.98 -24.79 -5.00
C ASN A 78 -11.45 -25.08 -4.73
N ALA A 79 -12.08 -25.88 -5.58
CA ALA A 79 -13.44 -26.37 -5.41
C ALA A 79 -13.40 -27.90 -5.45
N GLU A 80 -13.81 -28.54 -4.35
CA GLU A 80 -13.81 -29.99 -4.21
C GLU A 80 -15.23 -30.49 -3.93
N LEU A 81 -15.67 -31.56 -4.61
CA LEU A 81 -16.96 -32.18 -4.40
C LEU A 81 -16.86 -33.17 -3.23
N ASN A 82 -17.69 -33.00 -2.21
CA ASN A 82 -17.77 -33.90 -1.07
C ASN A 82 -18.79 -35.04 -1.30
N ALA A 83 -18.66 -36.12 -0.54
CA ALA A 83 -19.49 -37.32 -0.65
C ALA A 83 -20.98 -37.09 -0.38
N ASP A 84 -21.33 -35.97 0.25
CA ASP A 84 -22.70 -35.52 0.52
C ASP A 84 -23.26 -34.60 -0.59
N ASN A 85 -22.63 -34.59 -1.78
CA ASN A 85 -22.96 -33.72 -2.92
C ASN A 85 -22.85 -32.21 -2.64
N THR A 86 -22.05 -31.81 -1.64
CA THR A 86 -21.73 -30.40 -1.41
C THR A 86 -20.40 -30.02 -2.06
N ILE A 87 -20.25 -28.74 -2.43
CA ILE A 87 -18.97 -28.21 -2.93
C ILE A 87 -18.27 -27.49 -1.78
N LEU A 88 -17.05 -27.94 -1.47
CA LEU A 88 -16.15 -27.26 -0.56
C LEU A 88 -15.29 -26.27 -1.36
N LEU A 89 -15.42 -24.98 -1.04
CA LEU A 89 -14.56 -23.94 -1.60
C LEU A 89 -13.46 -23.65 -0.59
N SER A 90 -12.21 -23.83 -1.00
CA SER A 90 -11.02 -23.53 -0.19
C SER A 90 -10.10 -22.61 -0.98
N TRP A 91 -9.74 -21.48 -0.41
CA TRP A 91 -8.65 -20.67 -0.97
C TRP A 91 -7.34 -21.35 -0.62
N GLY A 92 -6.47 -21.58 -1.60
CA GLY A 92 -5.12 -22.06 -1.35
C GLY A 92 -4.38 -21.05 -0.47
N SER A 93 -4.41 -21.24 0.84
CA SER A 93 -3.65 -20.43 1.77
C SER A 93 -2.18 -20.63 1.47
N VAL A 94 -1.49 -19.54 1.18
CA VAL A 94 -0.06 -19.56 1.40
C VAL A 94 0.18 -19.44 2.91
N SER A 95 1.15 -20.24 3.34
CA SER A 95 1.57 -20.51 4.70
C SER A 95 1.36 -19.39 5.73
N THR A 96 0.74 -19.80 6.84
CA THR A 96 0.77 -19.20 8.20
C THR A 96 0.02 -17.90 8.47
N ALA A 97 -1.30 -17.93 8.33
CA ALA A 97 -2.22 -17.49 9.39
C ALA A 97 -3.61 -18.07 9.10
N ASN A 98 -4.13 -18.92 9.98
CA ASN A 98 -5.50 -19.39 9.90
C ASN A 98 -6.43 -18.19 10.15
N LEU A 99 -6.78 -17.46 9.09
CA LEU A 99 -7.92 -16.56 9.11
C LEU A 99 -9.17 -17.45 8.97
N PHE A 100 -9.81 -17.75 10.10
CA PHE A 100 -11.12 -18.39 10.12
C PHE A 100 -12.13 -17.45 9.44
N MET A 101 -12.28 -17.56 8.12
CA MET A 101 -13.40 -16.94 7.42
C MET A 101 -14.61 -17.84 7.63
N GLY A 102 -15.50 -17.43 8.54
CA GLY A 102 -16.71 -18.15 8.87
C GLY A 102 -17.49 -18.54 7.62
N SER A 103 -17.89 -19.81 7.56
CA SER A 103 -18.76 -20.39 6.53
C SER A 103 -20.12 -19.66 6.51
N GLY A 104 -20.19 -18.54 5.79
CA GLY A 104 -21.41 -17.82 5.51
C GLY A 104 -22.00 -18.33 4.21
N ASN A 105 -22.93 -19.29 4.30
CA ASN A 105 -23.67 -19.81 3.15
C ASN A 105 -24.60 -18.71 2.59
N LYS A 106 -24.11 -17.91 1.64
CA LYS A 106 -24.90 -16.86 0.98
C LYS A 106 -25.80 -17.51 -0.07
N ARG A 107 -26.94 -18.07 0.37
CA ARG A 107 -28.01 -18.49 -0.53
C ARG A 107 -28.53 -17.24 -1.24
N ARG A 108 -28.34 -17.17 -2.56
CA ARG A 108 -28.94 -16.15 -3.41
C ARG A 108 -30.46 -16.37 -3.35
N CYS A 109 -31.20 -15.44 -2.75
CA CYS A 109 -32.65 -15.39 -2.93
C CYS A 109 -32.96 -15.17 -4.42
N LEU A 110 -34.06 -15.80 -4.84
CA LEU A 110 -34.62 -15.87 -6.19
C LEU A 110 -34.62 -14.53 -6.94
#